data_AF-A0A662Q8Q7-F1
#
_entry.id   AF-A0A662Q8Q7-F1
#
_cell.length_a   1.000
_cell.length_b   1.000
_cell.length_c   1.000
_cell.angle_alpha   90.00
_cell.angle_beta   90.00
_cell.angle_gamma   90.00
#
_symmetry.space_group_name_H-M   'P 1'
#
loop_
_entity.id
_entity.type
_entity.pdbx_description
1 polymer ?
#
loop_
_entity_poly.entity_id
_entity_poly.type
_entity_poly.pdbx_seq_one_letter_code
_entity_poly.pdbx_strand_id
1 'polypeptide(L)' 'MTLEEVAEIGDRIASINPELQVTVLDYFPTFRRRFIKRPTPREMLKVKTILEERGLKTVIVQTSIGHIGPGDKKTKY' A
#
# COMPACT_ATOMS: atom_id res chain seq x y z
N MET A 1 5.54 0.56 -12.49
CA MET A 1 4.66 -0.35 -11.74
C MET A 1 3.24 0.03 -12.07
N THR A 2 2.46 -0.91 -12.58
CA THR A 2 1.05 -0.72 -12.91
C THR A 2 0.15 -1.19 -11.76
N LEU A 3 -1.15 -0.91 -11.86
CA LEU A 3 -2.11 -1.37 -10.85
C LEU A 3 -2.42 -2.86 -11.00
N GLU A 4 -2.27 -3.39 -12.21
CA GLU A 4 -2.40 -4.80 -12.53
C GLU A 4 -1.27 -5.61 -11.87
N GLU A 5 -0.03 -5.12 -11.91
CA GLU A 5 1.10 -5.75 -11.18
C GLU A 5 0.85 -5.75 -9.67
N VAL A 6 0.28 -4.67 -9.12
CA VAL A 6 -0.10 -4.60 -7.70
C VAL A 6 -1.18 -5.62 -7.36
N ALA A 7 -2.18 -5.80 -8.23
CA ALA A 7 -3.22 -6.80 -8.05
C ALA A 7 -2.64 -8.22 -8.04
N GLU A 8 -1.76 -8.56 -8.99
CA GLU A 8 -1.11 -9.87 -9.05
C GLU A 8 -0.27 -10.15 -7.79
N ILE A 9 0.46 -9.13 -7.30
CA ILE A 9 1.18 -9.22 -6.02
C ILE A 9 0.20 -9.50 -4.88
N GLY A 10 -0.94 -8.81 -4.86
CA GLY A 10 -2.00 -9.02 -3.88
C GLY A 10 -2.52 -10.46 -3.89
N ASP A 11 -2.85 -11.00 -5.07
CA ASP A 11 -3.32 -12.38 -5.26
C ASP A 11 -2.30 -13.39 -4.72
N ARG A 12 -1.02 -13.19 -5.04
CA ARG A 12 0.07 -14.09 -4.59
C ARG A 12 0.24 -14.04 -3.07
N ILE A 13 0.20 -12.86 -2.45
CA ILE A 13 0.32 -12.76 -0.98
C ILE A 13 -0.90 -13.36 -0.30
N ALA A 14 -2.11 -13.07 -0.79
CA ALA A 14 -3.35 -13.60 -0.23
C ALA A 14 -3.40 -15.14 -0.30
N SER A 15 -2.81 -15.74 -1.35
CA SER A 15 -2.68 -17.19 -1.48
C SER A 15 -1.77 -17.82 -0.43
N ILE A 16 -0.85 -17.06 0.18
CA ILE A 16 -0.01 -17.53 1.28
C ILE A 16 -0.81 -17.51 2.57
N ASN A 17 -1.33 -16.34 2.95
CA ASN A 17 -2.22 -16.16 4.09
C ASN A 17 -2.86 -14.75 4.04
N PRO A 18 -4.20 -14.65 3.99
CA PRO A 18 -4.94 -13.38 3.98
C PRO A 18 -4.68 -12.46 5.18
N GLU A 19 -4.26 -12.99 6.32
CA GLU A 19 -3.98 -12.26 7.56
C GLU A 19 -2.57 -11.65 7.61
N LEU A 20 -1.73 -11.88 6.58
CA LEU A 20 -0.41 -11.28 6.53
C LEU A 20 -0.52 -9.75 6.44
N GLN A 21 0.28 -9.07 7.28
CA GLN A 21 0.41 -7.63 7.19
C GLN A 21 1.19 -7.25 5.93
N VAL A 22 0.55 -6.45 5.08
CA VAL A 22 1.17 -5.85 3.90
C VAL A 22 1.30 -4.35 4.11
N THR A 23 2.55 -3.87 4.19
CA THR A 23 2.84 -2.44 4.33
C THR A 23 3.27 -1.85 2.99
N VAL A 24 2.49 -0.91 2.47
CA VAL A 24 2.80 -0.15 1.26
C VAL A 24 3.51 1.13 1.66
N LEU A 25 4.74 1.30 1.18
CA LEU A 25 5.57 2.47 1.45
C LEU A 25 5.52 3.44 0.28
N ASP A 26 5.32 4.72 0.56
CA ASP A 26 5.57 5.75 -0.44
C ASP A 26 7.08 5.98 -0.58
N TYR A 27 7.55 6.11 -1.84
CA TYR A 27 8.96 6.38 -2.07
C TYR A 27 9.31 7.79 -1.60
N PHE A 28 10.20 7.91 -0.63
CA PHE A 28 10.71 9.20 -0.17
C PHE A 28 11.99 9.58 -0.94
N PRO A 29 11.94 10.56 -1.86
CA PRO A 29 13.00 10.81 -2.84
C PRO A 29 14.30 11.39 -2.26
N THR A 30 14.31 11.77 -0.99
CA THR A 30 15.44 12.39 -0.29
C THR A 30 16.66 11.48 -0.20
N PHE A 31 16.48 10.15 -0.26
CA PHE A 31 17.56 9.22 0.06
C PHE A 31 18.41 8.74 -1.15
N ARG A 32 17.87 8.63 -2.37
CA ARG A 32 18.64 8.14 -3.54
C ARG A 32 18.20 8.68 -4.90
N ARG A 33 16.99 8.34 -5.37
CA ARG A 33 16.52 8.60 -6.73
C ARG A 33 15.56 9.77 -6.74
N ARG A 34 16.11 10.98 -6.87
CA ARG A 34 15.36 12.24 -6.84
C ARG A 34 14.32 12.42 -7.95
N PHE A 35 14.45 11.68 -9.05
CA PHE A 35 13.53 11.74 -10.19
C PHE A 35 12.25 10.90 -10.00
N ILE A 36 12.20 10.03 -8.99
CA ILE A 36 10.98 9.29 -8.67
C ILE A 36 10.05 10.22 -7.90
N LYS A 37 8.90 10.52 -8.50
CA LYS A 37 7.86 11.30 -7.84
C LYS A 37 7.27 10.49 -6.68
N ARG A 38 7.15 11.13 -5.52
CA ARG A 38 6.40 10.56 -4.40
C ARG A 38 4.92 10.46 -4.80
N PRO A 39 4.28 9.29 -4.63
CA PRO A 39 2.85 9.15 -4.90
C PRO A 39 2.01 10.01 -3.95
N THR A 40 0.87 10.48 -4.44
CA THR A 40 -0.12 11.23 -3.67
C THR A 40 -0.86 10.30 -2.69
N PRO A 41 -1.44 10.84 -1.60
CA PRO A 41 -2.29 10.04 -0.70
C PRO A 41 -3.43 9.29 -1.43
N ARG A 42 -4.00 9.90 -2.48
CA ARG A 42 -5.06 9.28 -3.28
C ARG A 42 -4.56 8.07 -4.07
N GLU A 43 -3.36 8.16 -4.66
CA GLU A 43 -2.74 7.02 -5.35
C GLU A 43 -2.43 5.88 -4.37
N MET A 44 -1.94 6.22 -3.17
CA MET A 44 -1.69 5.23 -2.11
C MET A 44 -2.97 4.53 -1.64
N LEU A 45 -4.06 5.28 -1.48
CA LEU A 45 -5.37 4.72 -1.14
C LEU A 45 -5.89 3.80 -2.25
N LYS A 46 -5.65 4.13 -3.53
CA LYS A 46 -6.02 3.25 -4.64
C LYS A 46 -5.28 1.91 -4.57
N VAL A 47 -3.99 1.93 -4.23
CA VAL A 47 -3.20 0.71 -4.00
C VAL A 47 -3.77 -0.09 -2.81
N LYS A 48 -4.12 0.57 -1.71
CA LYS A 48 -4.76 -0.07 -0.56
C LYS A 48 -6.03 -0.82 -0.95
N THR A 49 -6.95 -0.14 -1.64
CA THR A 49 -8.23 -0.72 -2.08
C THR A 49 -8.01 -1.95 -2.93
N ILE A 50 -7.10 -1.89 -3.91
CA ILE A 50 -6.81 -3.04 -4.78
C ILE A 50 -6.31 -4.24 -3.96
N LEU A 51 -5.40 -4.02 -3.01
CA LEU A 51 -4.85 -5.10 -2.18
C LEU A 51 -5.92 -5.72 -1.27
N GLU A 52 -6.79 -4.90 -0.68
CA GLU A 52 -7.90 -5.37 0.14
C GLU A 52 -8.96 -6.12 -0.70
N GLU A 53 -9.23 -5.67 -1.93
CA GLU A 53 -10.09 -6.37 -2.90
C GLU A 53 -9.53 -7.74 -3.32
N ARG A 54 -8.22 -7.97 -3.22
CA ARG A 54 -7.59 -9.29 -3.43
C ARG A 54 -7.66 -10.21 -2.21
N GLY A 55 -8.31 -9.77 -1.13
CA GLY A 55 -8.53 -10.57 0.07
C GLY A 55 -7.51 -10.36 1.18
N LEU A 56 -6.55 -9.43 1.03
CA LEU A 56 -5.63 -9.09 2.10
C LEU A 56 -6.35 -8.31 3.19
N LYS A 57 -6.34 -8.84 4.42
CA LYS A 57 -7.10 -8.26 5.55
C LYS A 57 -6.32 -7.20 6.31
N THR A 58 -5.00 -7.19 6.20
CA THR A 58 -4.12 -6.33 7.01
C THR A 58 -3.22 -5.48 6.13
N VAL A 59 -3.82 -4.53 5.41
CA VAL A 59 -3.08 -3.58 4.55
C VAL A 59 -2.87 -2.24 5.27
N ILE A 60 -1.60 -1.83 5.41
CA ILE A 60 -1.19 -0.53 5.95
C ILE A 60 -0.54 0.27 4.83
N VAL A 61 -0.95 1.52 4.63
CA VAL A 61 -0.31 2.40 3.65
C VAL A 61 0.28 3.62 4.32
N GLN A 62 1.53 3.91 4.00
CA GLN A 62 2.20 5.15 4.37
C GLN A 62 1.95 6.20 3.29
N THR A 63 1.54 7.39 3.70
CA THR A 63 1.30 8.52 2.79
C THR A 63 2.03 9.77 3.28
N SER A 64 2.02 10.82 2.47
CA SER A 64 2.54 12.13 2.87
C SER A 64 1.80 12.78 4.04
N ILE A 65 0.62 12.29 4.41
CA ILE A 65 -0.20 12.81 5.52
C ILE A 65 -0.23 11.86 6.74
N GLY A 66 0.55 10.78 6.71
CA GLY A 66 0.60 9.76 7.77
C GLY A 66 0.18 8.37 7.29
N HIS A 67 -0.11 7.48 8.24
CA HIS A 67 -0.41 6.08 7.99
C HIS A 67 -1.91 5.78 8.08
N ILE A 68 -2.38 4.92 7.17
CA ILE A 68 -3.76 4.44 7.12
C ILE A 68 -3.73 2.92 7.25
N GLY A 69 -4.37 2.40 8.30
CA GLY A 69 -4.37 0.99 8.65
C GLY A 69 -5.55 0.21 8.07
N PRO A 70 -5.73 -1.05 8.50
CA PRO A 70 -6.83 -1.92 8.04
C PRO A 70 -8.21 -1.32 8.33
N GLY A 71 -9.12 -1.39 7.35
CA GLY A 71 -10.47 -0.82 7.46
C GLY A 71 -10.49 0.70 7.63
N ASP A 72 -9.59 1.41 6.95
CA ASP A 72 -9.45 2.88 6.94
C ASP A 72 -9.25 3.54 8.31
N LYS A 73 -8.84 2.76 9.31
CA LYS A 73 -8.52 3.29 10.63
C LYS A 73 -7.23 4.11 10.55
N LYS A 74 -7.29 5.37 10.98
CA LYS A 74 -6.08 6.16 11.22
C LYS A 74 -5.26 5.47 12.30
N THR A 75 -4.05 5.02 11.95
CA THR A 75 -3.12 4.45 12.93
C THR A 75 -2.36 5.57 13.59
N LYS A 76 -2.42 5.65 14.93
CA LYS A 76 -1.61 6.56 15.73
C LYS A 76 -0.28 5.86 16.02
N TYR A 77 0.73 6.14 15.19
CA TYR A 77 2.13 5.94 15.55
C TYR A 77 2.81 7.29 15.45
#